data_AF-A0A968Q6C5-F1
#
_entry.id   AF-A0A968Q6C5-F1
#
_cell.length_a   1.000
_cell.length_b   1.000
_cell.length_c   1.000
_cell.angle_alpha   90.00
_cell.angle_beta   90.00
_cell.angle_gamma   90.00
#
_symmetry.space_group_name_H-M   'P 1'
#
loop_
_entity.id
_entity.type
_entity.pdbx_description
1 polymer ?
#
loop_
_entity_poly.entity_id
_entity_poly.type
_entity_poly.pdbx_seq_one_letter_code
_entity_poly.pdbx_strand_id
1 'polypeptide(L)'
;MPQVHIVKAEDSSRIFSVAGTASVSLGSTQSGGGFGFGFAWNDIQNTTEAVVKNSQLDYADSLQVLAQNDSKIQTVSASVGVSQAQQTAATIAGTASVNQIDNLTRAQVIGSTLRGLSGGVGGATRILAQDQAAIQSVSGAVSVAISGAGLSLGFGAAIAYNAIGNRSGHHTLATVENSTLTVDSLTVKATGEQIIQSIAASVAAAVSGKAAVSLAGAVTINDLEGLRIEGSITGSTVTTVKAVQVSADNRSEINSMAGQVAVAIGSKGGGALGAAVAINDIGDGTDPVQVSAFISNSTVTSTTGAIDLLATSSAKIWTISAGVQAAGGAALGDRWGYPSSLN
;
A
#
# COMPACT_ATOMS: atom_id res chain seq x y z
N MET A 1 -24.22 5.45 -32.06
CA MET A 1 -23.42 4.55 -31.20
C MET A 1 -24.42 3.68 -30.46
N PRO A 2 -24.28 2.34 -30.41
CA PRO A 2 -25.20 1.53 -29.61
C PRO A 2 -25.21 2.05 -28.17
N GLN A 3 -26.38 2.22 -27.60
CA GLN A 3 -26.55 2.83 -26.28
C GLN A 3 -26.10 1.79 -25.25
N VAL A 4 -25.00 2.06 -24.55
CA VAL A 4 -24.54 1.20 -23.46
C VAL A 4 -25.31 1.62 -22.21
N HIS A 5 -26.08 0.70 -21.63
CA HIS A 5 -26.64 0.92 -20.30
C HIS A 5 -25.52 0.77 -19.28
N ILE A 6 -25.29 1.80 -18.47
CA ILE A 6 -24.17 1.83 -17.51
C ILE A 6 -24.71 2.14 -16.12
N VAL A 7 -24.42 1.25 -15.18
CA VAL A 7 -24.47 1.52 -13.73
C VAL A 7 -23.03 1.63 -13.27
N LYS A 8 -22.60 2.83 -12.87
CA LYS A 8 -21.19 3.12 -12.58
C LYS A 8 -21.03 3.78 -11.22
N ALA A 9 -20.02 3.35 -10.48
CA ALA A 9 -19.49 4.01 -9.31
C ALA A 9 -17.97 4.19 -9.49
N GLU A 10 -17.48 5.39 -9.18
CA GLU A 10 -16.06 5.73 -9.27
C GLU A 10 -15.60 6.44 -8.00
N ASP A 11 -14.45 6.04 -7.47
CA ASP A 11 -13.70 6.80 -6.48
C ASP A 11 -12.27 7.03 -6.98
N SER A 12 -11.74 8.23 -6.68
CA SER A 12 -10.39 8.63 -7.06
C SER A 12 -9.67 9.35 -5.90
N SER A 13 -9.85 8.83 -4.68
CA SER A 13 -9.34 9.44 -3.46
C SER A 13 -7.81 9.52 -3.44
N ARG A 14 -7.30 10.71 -3.14
CA ARG A 14 -5.86 10.98 -3.10
C ARG A 14 -5.47 11.81 -1.89
N ILE A 15 -4.44 11.38 -1.19
CA ILE A 15 -3.80 12.16 -0.13
C ILE A 15 -2.37 12.46 -0.55
N PHE A 16 -2.00 13.75 -0.51
CA PHE A 16 -0.61 14.19 -0.54
C PHE A 16 -0.30 14.85 0.80
N SER A 17 0.68 14.32 1.52
CA SER A 17 1.06 14.83 2.83
C SER A 17 2.55 15.10 2.93
N VAL A 18 2.87 16.18 3.64
CA VAL A 18 4.24 16.56 3.98
C VAL A 18 4.31 16.83 5.46
N ALA A 19 5.24 16.18 6.15
CA ALA A 19 5.53 16.42 7.55
C ALA A 19 7.02 16.62 7.75
N GLY A 20 7.40 17.37 8.77
CA GLY A 20 8.82 17.59 8.99
C GLY A 20 9.14 18.63 10.04
N THR A 21 10.41 18.66 10.42
CA THR A 21 10.92 19.63 11.36
C THR A 21 12.32 20.08 10.95
N ALA A 22 12.63 21.34 11.29
CA ALA A 22 13.99 21.85 11.23
C ALA A 22 14.32 22.40 12.62
N SER A 23 15.35 21.85 13.26
CA SER A 23 15.87 22.37 14.52
C SER A 23 17.32 22.77 14.33
N VAL A 24 17.65 24.00 14.75
CA VAL A 24 19.01 24.55 14.68
C VAL A 24 19.32 25.18 16.03
N SER A 25 20.40 24.73 16.67
CA SER A 25 20.91 25.30 17.91
C SER A 25 22.37 25.69 17.74
N LEU A 26 22.68 26.96 17.94
CA LEU A 26 24.04 27.51 17.89
C LEU A 26 24.40 28.06 19.28
N GLY A 27 24.96 27.21 20.14
CA GLY A 27 25.34 27.56 21.50
C GLY A 27 26.77 28.10 21.58
N SER A 28 26.95 29.37 21.95
CA SER A 28 28.27 30.02 21.90
C SER A 28 29.25 29.66 23.02
N THR A 29 28.81 29.05 24.14
CA THR A 29 29.70 29.01 25.34
C THR A 29 29.59 27.75 26.20
N GLN A 30 28.42 27.11 26.31
CA GLN A 30 28.24 25.93 27.17
C GLN A 30 27.62 24.78 26.36
N SER A 31 26.31 24.80 26.12
CA SER A 31 25.60 23.68 25.49
C SER A 31 24.65 24.14 24.38
N GLY A 32 24.43 23.25 23.42
CA GLY A 32 23.47 23.39 22.33
C GLY A 32 22.63 22.11 22.22
N GLY A 33 21.35 22.28 21.91
CA GLY A 33 20.38 21.21 21.89
C GLY A 33 19.34 21.43 20.80
N GLY A 34 19.14 20.45 19.94
CA GLY A 34 18.09 20.42 18.93
C GLY A 34 17.21 19.19 19.08
N PHE A 35 15.90 19.36 18.97
CA PHE A 35 14.97 18.24 18.83
C PHE A 35 13.98 18.58 17.72
N GLY A 36 13.82 17.65 16.79
CA GLY A 36 12.85 17.73 15.73
C GLY A 36 12.24 16.36 15.47
N PHE A 37 10.90 16.30 15.46
CA PHE A 37 10.16 15.11 15.09
C PHE A 37 9.02 15.48 14.14
N GLY A 38 9.05 14.92 12.93
CA GLY A 38 7.98 15.04 11.93
C GLY A 38 7.11 13.79 11.91
N PHE A 39 5.79 13.96 11.87
CA PHE A 39 4.84 12.85 11.81
C PHE A 39 3.76 13.10 10.78
N ALA A 40 3.51 12.11 9.93
CA ALA A 40 2.38 12.08 9.01
C ALA A 40 1.56 10.81 9.24
N TRP A 41 0.25 10.96 9.39
CA TRP A 41 -0.72 9.86 9.36
C TRP A 41 -1.72 10.14 8.24
N ASN A 42 -1.78 9.24 7.27
CA ASN A 42 -2.74 9.27 6.18
C ASN A 42 -3.53 7.96 6.16
N ASP A 43 -4.82 8.08 5.93
CA ASP A 43 -5.76 6.96 5.95
C ASP A 43 -6.79 7.20 4.85
N ILE A 44 -6.94 6.25 3.94
CA ILE A 44 -8.01 6.23 2.94
C ILE A 44 -8.87 5.00 3.20
N GLN A 45 -10.15 5.24 3.43
CA GLN A 45 -11.14 4.18 3.58
C GLN A 45 -12.30 4.45 2.62
N ASN A 46 -12.40 3.65 1.56
CA ASN A 46 -13.40 3.86 0.52
C ASN A 46 -14.38 2.70 0.42
N THR A 47 -15.61 3.03 0.01
CA THR A 47 -16.60 2.06 -0.44
C THR A 47 -17.16 2.53 -1.77
N THR A 48 -16.88 1.78 -2.83
CA THR A 48 -17.28 2.07 -4.20
C THR A 48 -18.17 0.94 -4.70
N GLU A 49 -19.48 1.19 -4.75
CA GLU A 49 -20.49 0.16 -5.01
C GLU A 49 -21.34 0.50 -6.25
N ALA A 50 -21.33 -0.37 -7.25
CA ALA A 50 -22.24 -0.33 -8.39
C ALA A 50 -23.15 -1.56 -8.34
N VAL A 51 -24.46 -1.36 -8.13
CA VAL A 51 -25.37 -2.47 -7.82
C VAL A 51 -26.65 -2.39 -8.67
N VAL A 52 -27.01 -3.51 -9.30
CA VAL A 52 -28.37 -3.77 -9.81
C VAL A 52 -29.05 -4.75 -8.86
N LYS A 53 -30.04 -4.27 -8.10
CA LYS A 53 -30.67 -5.04 -7.01
C LYS A 53 -32.17 -5.14 -7.20
N ASN A 54 -32.72 -6.34 -7.02
CA ASN A 54 -34.17 -6.61 -7.02
C ASN A 54 -34.90 -5.97 -8.21
N SER A 55 -34.29 -6.02 -9.40
CA SER A 55 -34.74 -5.28 -10.58
C SER A 55 -34.97 -6.20 -11.78
N GLN A 56 -35.89 -5.82 -12.65
CA GLN A 56 -36.04 -6.41 -13.98
C GLN A 56 -35.56 -5.41 -15.04
N LEU A 57 -34.54 -5.78 -15.80
CA LEU A 57 -33.98 -4.97 -16.88
C LEU A 57 -34.15 -5.71 -18.21
N ASP A 58 -34.87 -5.08 -19.13
CA ASP A 58 -35.03 -5.53 -20.51
C ASP A 58 -34.24 -4.59 -21.42
N TYR A 59 -33.23 -5.09 -22.13
CA TYR A 59 -32.37 -4.28 -23.00
C TYR A 59 -31.87 -5.06 -24.23
N ALA A 60 -31.71 -4.39 -25.37
CA ALA A 60 -31.24 -5.01 -26.62
C ALA A 60 -29.72 -4.87 -26.83
N ASP A 61 -29.16 -3.73 -26.42
CA ASP A 61 -27.73 -3.42 -26.55
C ASP A 61 -26.93 -4.03 -25.38
N SER A 62 -25.92 -3.35 -24.84
CA SER A 62 -25.11 -3.87 -23.74
C SER A 62 -25.47 -3.26 -22.38
N LEU A 63 -25.19 -4.02 -21.33
CA LEU A 63 -25.26 -3.58 -19.94
C LEU A 63 -23.88 -3.69 -19.30
N GLN A 64 -23.47 -2.63 -18.61
CA GLN A 64 -22.26 -2.60 -17.81
C GLN A 64 -22.56 -2.15 -16.38
N VAL A 65 -22.18 -2.98 -15.41
CA VAL A 65 -22.14 -2.63 -13.99
C VAL A 65 -20.66 -2.50 -13.62
N LEU A 66 -20.21 -1.29 -13.29
CA LEU A 66 -18.80 -0.95 -13.17
C LEU A 66 -18.54 -0.20 -11.86
N ALA A 67 -17.73 -0.80 -10.99
CA ALA A 67 -17.17 -0.15 -9.82
C ALA A 67 -15.66 0.03 -10.02
N GLN A 68 -15.17 1.26 -9.95
CA GLN A 68 -13.75 1.59 -10.12
C GLN A 68 -13.25 2.43 -8.95
N ASN A 69 -12.15 2.01 -8.35
CA ASN A 69 -11.52 2.72 -7.25
C ASN A 69 -10.03 2.92 -7.55
N ASP A 70 -9.58 4.17 -7.57
CA ASP A 70 -8.17 4.58 -7.69
C ASP A 70 -7.77 5.38 -6.44
N SER A 71 -7.20 4.67 -5.45
CA SER A 71 -6.78 5.27 -4.19
C SER A 71 -5.27 5.46 -4.13
N LYS A 72 -4.82 6.67 -3.81
CA LYS A 72 -3.39 6.97 -3.73
C LYS A 72 -3.00 7.79 -2.51
N ILE A 73 -2.02 7.31 -1.77
CA ILE A 73 -1.34 8.09 -0.73
C ILE A 73 0.09 8.40 -1.17
N GLN A 74 0.46 9.67 -1.09
CA GLN A 74 1.83 10.16 -1.30
C GLN A 74 2.27 10.93 -0.08
N THR A 75 3.34 10.47 0.57
CA THR A 75 3.80 11.03 1.84
C THR A 75 5.28 11.31 1.83
N VAL A 76 5.65 12.50 2.26
CA VAL A 76 7.05 12.92 2.44
C VAL A 76 7.22 13.40 3.87
N SER A 77 7.99 12.67 4.68
CA SER A 77 8.37 13.08 6.03
C SER A 77 9.86 13.38 6.08
N ALA A 78 10.25 14.59 6.48
CA ALA A 78 11.66 15.00 6.52
C ALA A 78 12.01 15.80 7.79
N SER A 79 13.02 15.39 8.53
CA SER A 79 13.53 16.15 9.68
C SER A 79 15.01 16.44 9.58
N VAL A 80 15.38 17.66 9.95
CA VAL A 80 16.76 18.12 10.02
C VAL A 80 17.03 18.69 11.41
N GLY A 81 18.10 18.21 12.04
CA GLY A 81 18.58 18.68 13.34
C GLY A 81 20.04 19.04 13.27
N VAL A 82 20.38 20.27 13.61
CA VAL A 82 21.76 20.75 13.68
C VAL A 82 22.00 21.37 15.04
N SER A 83 23.00 20.87 15.77
CA SER A 83 23.45 21.46 17.02
C SER A 83 24.94 21.73 16.99
N GLN A 84 25.32 22.96 17.29
CA GLN A 84 26.71 23.38 17.47
C GLN A 84 26.90 23.98 18.85
N ALA A 85 27.95 23.59 19.58
CA ALA A 85 28.28 24.17 20.89
C ALA A 85 29.76 24.05 21.26
N GLN A 86 30.23 24.82 22.25
CA GLN A 86 31.61 24.68 22.74
C GLN A 86 31.81 23.42 23.60
N GLN A 87 30.93 23.16 24.57
CA GLN A 87 31.05 21.97 25.43
C GLN A 87 30.17 20.83 24.92
N THR A 88 28.85 20.93 25.00
CA THR A 88 27.97 19.81 24.66
C THR A 88 27.01 20.17 23.54
N ALA A 89 27.04 19.41 22.45
CA ALA A 89 26.08 19.52 21.35
C ALA A 89 25.26 18.24 21.27
N ALA A 90 23.93 18.36 21.34
CA ALA A 90 23.03 17.24 21.18
C ALA A 90 21.96 17.56 20.16
N THR A 91 21.66 16.63 19.27
CA THR A 91 20.52 16.77 18.35
C THR A 91 19.83 15.44 18.10
N ILE A 92 18.52 15.52 17.99
CA ILE A 92 17.64 14.43 17.59
C ILE A 92 16.83 14.91 16.38
N ALA A 93 16.93 14.18 15.28
CA ALA A 93 16.06 14.33 14.12
C ALA A 93 15.31 13.01 13.89
N GLY A 94 13.99 13.05 14.01
CA GLY A 94 13.13 11.88 13.81
C GLY A 94 12.04 12.16 12.79
N THR A 95 11.67 11.14 12.03
CA THR A 95 10.47 11.15 11.20
C THR A 95 9.74 9.83 11.28
N ALA A 96 8.41 9.91 11.23
CA ALA A 96 7.56 8.75 11.02
C ALA A 96 6.42 9.09 10.06
N SER A 97 6.16 8.20 9.11
CA SER A 97 4.99 8.24 8.25
C SER A 97 4.19 6.95 8.39
N VAL A 98 2.89 7.07 8.60
CA VAL A 98 1.93 5.97 8.64
C VAL A 98 0.92 6.21 7.52
N ASN A 99 0.81 5.27 6.59
CA ASN A 99 -0.10 5.36 5.46
C ASN A 99 -0.92 4.07 5.37
N GLN A 100 -2.24 4.20 5.32
CA GLN A 100 -3.16 3.07 5.29
C GLN A 100 -4.20 3.26 4.18
N ILE A 101 -4.47 2.20 3.43
CA ILE A 101 -5.56 2.17 2.44
C ILE A 101 -6.39 0.91 2.68
N ASP A 102 -7.70 1.07 2.90
CA ASP A 102 -8.67 -0.03 2.95
C ASP A 102 -9.84 0.30 2.01
N ASN A 103 -9.97 -0.43 0.91
CA ASN A 103 -11.04 -0.19 -0.07
C ASN A 103 -12.00 -1.36 -0.18
N LEU A 104 -13.27 -1.02 -0.35
CA LEU A 104 -14.34 -1.93 -0.67
C LEU A 104 -14.93 -1.58 -2.03
N THR A 105 -14.52 -2.30 -3.08
CA THR A 105 -14.98 -2.08 -4.46
C THR A 105 -15.89 -3.23 -4.88
N ARG A 106 -17.18 -2.96 -5.15
CA ARG A 106 -18.15 -4.00 -5.50
C ARG A 106 -18.97 -3.64 -6.72
N ALA A 107 -18.99 -4.54 -7.70
CA ALA A 107 -19.90 -4.51 -8.83
C ALA A 107 -20.82 -5.73 -8.73
N GLN A 108 -22.12 -5.52 -8.53
CA GLN A 108 -23.02 -6.61 -8.16
C GLN A 108 -24.35 -6.59 -8.92
N VAL A 109 -24.84 -7.79 -9.24
CA VAL A 109 -26.21 -8.03 -9.70
C VAL A 109 -26.86 -9.00 -8.73
N ILE A 110 -27.89 -8.55 -8.00
CA ILE A 110 -28.47 -9.27 -6.87
C ILE A 110 -29.98 -9.38 -7.04
N GLY A 111 -30.54 -10.58 -6.93
CA GLY A 111 -32.00 -10.77 -6.93
C GLY A 111 -32.69 -10.24 -8.18
N SER A 112 -31.98 -10.16 -9.30
CA SER A 112 -32.41 -9.40 -10.48
C SER A 112 -32.61 -10.29 -11.69
N THR A 113 -33.42 -9.81 -12.64
CA THR A 113 -33.59 -10.46 -13.93
C THR A 113 -33.10 -9.57 -15.06
N LEU A 114 -32.16 -10.05 -15.86
CA LEU A 114 -31.60 -9.36 -17.01
C LEU A 114 -31.94 -10.14 -18.29
N ARG A 115 -32.62 -9.51 -19.24
CA ARG A 115 -33.03 -10.18 -20.49
C ARG A 115 -33.15 -9.20 -21.66
N GLY A 116 -33.40 -9.75 -22.85
CA GLY A 116 -33.66 -8.98 -24.05
C GLY A 116 -35.04 -8.35 -24.06
N LEU A 117 -35.22 -7.36 -24.93
CA LEU A 117 -36.54 -6.79 -25.22
C LEU A 117 -37.53 -7.91 -25.60
N SER A 118 -38.78 -7.77 -25.15
CA SER A 118 -39.84 -8.75 -25.38
C SER A 118 -39.52 -10.18 -24.87
N GLY A 119 -38.64 -10.29 -23.87
CA GLY A 119 -38.26 -11.58 -23.27
C GLY A 119 -37.22 -12.37 -24.06
N GLY A 120 -36.55 -11.74 -25.03
CA GLY A 120 -35.49 -12.35 -25.82
C GLY A 120 -34.14 -12.42 -25.10
N VAL A 121 -33.08 -12.54 -25.90
CA VAL A 121 -31.68 -12.49 -25.43
C VAL A 121 -31.23 -11.03 -25.38
N GLY A 122 -30.79 -10.56 -24.21
CA GLY A 122 -30.20 -9.22 -24.08
C GLY A 122 -28.80 -9.20 -24.70
N GLY A 123 -28.22 -8.04 -24.99
CA GLY A 123 -26.85 -8.01 -25.50
C GLY A 123 -25.80 -8.30 -24.42
N ALA A 124 -24.55 -7.92 -24.68
CA ALA A 124 -23.43 -8.27 -23.79
C ALA A 124 -23.57 -7.65 -22.40
N THR A 125 -23.38 -8.45 -21.35
CA THR A 125 -23.39 -8.00 -19.95
C THR A 125 -21.99 -8.07 -19.34
N ARG A 126 -21.56 -6.97 -18.71
CA ARG A 126 -20.27 -6.87 -18.04
C ARG A 126 -20.45 -6.38 -16.62
N ILE A 127 -19.94 -7.14 -15.66
CA ILE A 127 -19.93 -6.81 -14.23
C ILE A 127 -18.46 -6.75 -13.84
N LEU A 128 -17.98 -5.53 -13.59
CA LEU A 128 -16.57 -5.22 -13.51
C LEU A 128 -16.28 -4.47 -12.20
N ALA A 129 -15.47 -5.08 -11.33
CA ALA A 129 -14.92 -4.43 -10.15
C ALA A 129 -13.41 -4.23 -10.35
N GLN A 130 -12.94 -3.00 -10.26
CA GLN A 130 -11.53 -2.65 -10.46
C GLN A 130 -11.06 -1.78 -9.31
N ASP A 131 -10.01 -2.23 -8.63
CA ASP A 131 -9.38 -1.49 -7.55
C ASP A 131 -7.89 -1.36 -7.82
N GLN A 132 -7.42 -0.11 -7.81
CA GLN A 132 -6.01 0.25 -7.83
C GLN A 132 -5.70 1.04 -6.57
N ALA A 133 -4.83 0.50 -5.73
CA ALA A 133 -4.40 1.14 -4.49
C ALA A 133 -2.88 1.30 -4.48
N ALA A 134 -2.41 2.53 -4.28
CA ALA A 134 -0.99 2.84 -4.32
C ALA A 134 -0.55 3.69 -3.12
N ILE A 135 0.48 3.25 -2.40
CA ILE A 135 1.14 4.04 -1.37
C ILE A 135 2.57 4.35 -1.82
N GLN A 136 2.93 5.62 -1.82
CA GLN A 136 4.29 6.11 -2.05
C GLN A 136 4.74 6.90 -0.82
N SER A 137 5.70 6.37 -0.07
CA SER A 137 6.15 6.98 1.18
C SER A 137 7.66 7.16 1.22
N VAL A 138 8.08 8.35 1.61
CA VAL A 138 9.48 8.70 1.84
C VAL A 138 9.62 9.31 3.22
N SER A 139 10.44 8.70 4.07
CA SER A 139 10.82 9.21 5.38
C SER A 139 12.32 9.45 5.47
N GLY A 140 12.72 10.62 5.94
CA GLY A 140 14.09 11.11 5.93
C GLY A 140 14.46 11.82 7.22
N ALA A 141 15.62 11.49 7.81
CA ALA A 141 16.13 12.22 8.96
C ALA A 141 17.63 12.52 8.85
N VAL A 142 18.02 13.77 9.11
CA VAL A 142 19.43 14.21 9.15
C VAL A 142 19.71 14.87 10.49
N SER A 143 20.66 14.34 11.24
CA SER A 143 21.09 14.88 12.53
C SER A 143 22.59 15.15 12.54
N VAL A 144 23.01 16.38 12.83
CA VAL A 144 24.42 16.78 12.90
C VAL A 144 24.72 17.49 14.23
N ALA A 145 25.57 16.89 15.05
CA ALA A 145 26.03 17.45 16.33
C ALA A 145 27.53 17.78 16.28
N ILE A 146 27.91 19.01 16.57
CA ILE A 146 29.29 19.47 16.56
C ILE A 146 29.63 20.15 17.89
N SER A 147 30.66 19.64 18.59
CA SER A 147 31.17 20.23 19.82
C SER A 147 32.66 20.55 19.75
N GLY A 148 33.07 21.68 20.33
CA GLY A 148 34.46 22.13 20.33
C GLY A 148 35.38 21.36 21.28
N ALA A 149 34.95 21.11 22.52
CA ALA A 149 35.79 20.55 23.58
C ALA A 149 35.12 19.46 24.45
N GLY A 150 33.80 19.29 24.37
CA GLY A 150 33.07 18.35 25.24
C GLY A 150 32.47 17.15 24.52
N LEU A 151 31.14 17.05 24.44
CA LEU A 151 30.44 15.85 23.97
C LEU A 151 29.53 16.18 22.78
N SER A 152 29.57 15.35 21.75
CA SER A 152 28.62 15.43 20.61
C SER A 152 27.73 14.21 20.55
N LEU A 153 26.41 14.44 20.50
CA LEU A 153 25.38 13.40 20.45
C LEU A 153 24.47 13.66 19.25
N GLY A 154 24.57 12.83 18.21
CA GLY A 154 23.74 12.94 17.01
C GLY A 154 22.82 11.73 16.85
N PHE A 155 21.51 11.95 16.79
CA PHE A 155 20.53 10.87 16.68
C PHE A 155 19.58 11.11 15.51
N GLY A 156 19.56 10.18 14.55
CA GLY A 156 18.72 10.23 13.36
C GLY A 156 17.82 8.99 13.28
N ALA A 157 16.51 9.17 13.08
CA ALA A 157 15.59 8.05 12.88
C ALA A 157 14.54 8.35 11.81
N ALA A 158 14.34 7.41 10.89
CA ALA A 158 13.30 7.51 9.87
C ALA A 158 12.48 6.22 9.83
N ILE A 159 11.16 6.34 9.92
CA ILE A 159 10.23 5.20 9.90
C ILE A 159 9.16 5.44 8.82
N ALA A 160 8.99 4.49 7.91
CA ALA A 160 7.88 4.47 6.97
C ALA A 160 7.07 3.19 7.14
N TYR A 161 5.86 3.33 7.66
CA TYR A 161 4.86 2.27 7.80
C TYR A 161 3.78 2.46 6.74
N ASN A 162 3.53 1.44 5.93
CA ASN A 162 2.53 1.46 4.88
C ASN A 162 1.74 0.16 4.90
N ALA A 163 0.42 0.23 4.85
CA ALA A 163 -0.42 -0.95 4.81
C ALA A 163 -1.58 -0.79 3.84
N ILE A 164 -1.92 -1.88 3.14
CA ILE A 164 -3.16 -1.98 2.37
C ILE A 164 -3.91 -3.23 2.85
N GLY A 165 -5.15 -3.04 3.30
CA GLY A 165 -6.07 -4.10 3.71
C GLY A 165 -5.89 -4.68 5.11
N ASN A 166 -4.99 -4.13 5.93
CA ASN A 166 -4.64 -4.68 7.24
C ASN A 166 -5.59 -4.31 8.40
N ARG A 167 -6.67 -3.56 8.12
CA ARG A 167 -7.57 -3.07 9.19
C ARG A 167 -8.98 -3.63 9.04
N SER A 168 -9.73 -3.09 8.08
CA SER A 168 -11.12 -3.49 7.81
C SER A 168 -11.23 -4.47 6.64
N GLY A 169 -10.09 -4.90 6.09
CA GLY A 169 -10.00 -5.69 4.87
C GLY A 169 -10.02 -4.82 3.61
N HIS A 170 -9.58 -5.41 2.50
CA HIS A 170 -9.55 -4.76 1.19
C HIS A 170 -10.13 -5.71 0.15
N HIS A 171 -11.27 -5.35 -0.43
CA HIS A 171 -12.05 -6.30 -1.23
C HIS A 171 -12.47 -5.72 -2.57
N THR A 172 -12.28 -6.52 -3.62
CA THR A 172 -12.72 -6.24 -4.99
C THR A 172 -13.61 -7.38 -5.45
N LEU A 173 -14.93 -7.13 -5.51
CA LEU A 173 -15.94 -8.17 -5.71
C LEU A 173 -16.78 -7.87 -6.95
N ALA A 174 -16.74 -8.75 -7.94
CA ALA A 174 -17.66 -8.76 -9.06
C ALA A 174 -18.59 -9.97 -8.91
N THR A 175 -19.87 -9.76 -8.58
CA THR A 175 -20.77 -10.87 -8.23
C THR A 175 -22.11 -10.84 -8.97
N VAL A 176 -22.60 -12.04 -9.31
CA VAL A 176 -23.99 -12.30 -9.73
C VAL A 176 -24.62 -13.24 -8.71
N GLU A 177 -25.65 -12.76 -8.02
CA GLU A 177 -26.25 -13.48 -6.89
C GLU A 177 -27.75 -13.58 -7.04
N ASN A 178 -28.29 -14.79 -6.86
CA ASN A 178 -29.74 -15.05 -6.85
C ASN A 178 -30.49 -14.42 -8.05
N SER A 179 -29.86 -14.45 -9.22
CA SER A 179 -30.32 -13.69 -10.39
C SER A 179 -30.59 -14.60 -11.59
N THR A 180 -31.44 -14.14 -12.51
CA THR A 180 -31.75 -14.82 -13.76
C THR A 180 -31.28 -13.98 -14.95
N LEU A 181 -30.33 -14.48 -15.73
CA LEU A 181 -29.74 -13.76 -16.86
C LEU A 181 -30.01 -14.52 -18.16
N THR A 182 -30.52 -13.84 -19.18
CA THR A 182 -30.67 -14.36 -20.55
C THR A 182 -30.06 -13.34 -21.53
N VAL A 183 -28.77 -13.49 -21.82
CA VAL A 183 -27.93 -12.44 -22.43
C VAL A 183 -26.97 -12.99 -23.50
N ASP A 184 -26.43 -12.17 -24.39
CA ASP A 184 -25.59 -12.62 -25.51
C ASP A 184 -24.25 -13.19 -24.99
N SER A 185 -23.60 -12.48 -24.09
CA SER A 185 -22.40 -12.92 -23.37
C SER A 185 -22.35 -12.33 -21.97
N LEU A 186 -21.64 -12.99 -21.07
CA LEU A 186 -21.47 -12.54 -19.69
C LEU A 186 -19.98 -12.46 -19.34
N THR A 187 -19.57 -11.32 -18.78
CA THR A 187 -18.26 -11.16 -18.13
C THR A 187 -18.49 -10.72 -16.69
N VAL A 188 -17.96 -11.49 -15.74
CA VAL A 188 -17.88 -11.14 -14.31
C VAL A 188 -16.40 -11.08 -13.97
N LYS A 189 -15.86 -9.88 -13.76
CA LYS A 189 -14.42 -9.68 -13.58
C LYS A 189 -14.10 -8.78 -12.40
N ALA A 190 -13.31 -9.30 -11.47
CA ALA A 190 -12.66 -8.52 -10.43
C ALA A 190 -11.16 -8.36 -10.74
N THR A 191 -10.62 -7.17 -10.50
CA THR A 191 -9.21 -6.87 -10.72
C THR A 191 -8.68 -6.00 -9.58
N GLY A 192 -7.72 -6.52 -8.82
CA GLY A 192 -7.01 -5.81 -7.77
C GLY A 192 -5.55 -5.55 -8.17
N GLU A 193 -5.11 -4.31 -8.01
CA GLU A 193 -3.72 -3.91 -8.15
C GLU A 193 -3.29 -3.10 -6.93
N GLN A 194 -2.39 -3.67 -6.12
CA GLN A 194 -1.92 -3.06 -4.88
C GLN A 194 -0.41 -2.85 -4.94
N ILE A 195 0.02 -1.60 -4.83
CA ILE A 195 1.44 -1.21 -4.94
C ILE A 195 1.87 -0.41 -3.71
N ILE A 196 2.92 -0.86 -3.04
CA ILE A 196 3.61 -0.08 -2.01
C ILE A 196 5.03 0.26 -2.47
N GLN A 197 5.38 1.54 -2.43
CA GLN A 197 6.72 2.06 -2.62
C GLN A 197 7.15 2.82 -1.37
N SER A 198 8.17 2.35 -0.68
CA SER A 198 8.56 2.86 0.63
C SER A 198 10.06 3.06 0.74
N ILE A 199 10.46 4.25 1.19
CA ILE A 199 11.86 4.60 1.42
C ILE A 199 12.00 5.20 2.82
N ALA A 200 12.89 4.66 3.63
CA ALA A 200 13.35 5.27 4.87
C ALA A 200 14.87 5.50 4.80
N ALA A 201 15.30 6.72 5.06
CA ALA A 201 16.71 7.08 5.07
C ALA A 201 17.07 7.93 6.29
N SER A 202 18.16 7.60 6.98
CA SER A 202 18.66 8.43 8.07
C SER A 202 20.16 8.64 8.05
N VAL A 203 20.59 9.83 8.45
CA VAL A 203 21.99 10.22 8.60
C VAL A 203 22.16 10.84 9.97
N ALA A 204 23.10 10.32 10.76
CA ALA A 204 23.50 10.91 12.03
C ALA A 204 25.02 11.11 12.05
N ALA A 205 25.45 12.35 12.29
CA ALA A 205 26.85 12.69 12.43
C ALA A 205 27.10 13.40 13.77
N ALA A 206 28.15 13.00 14.47
CA ALA A 206 28.62 13.60 15.70
C ALA A 206 30.14 13.85 15.62
N VAL A 207 30.57 15.09 15.79
CA VAL A 207 31.99 15.49 15.75
C VAL A 207 32.33 16.27 17.02
N SER A 208 33.39 15.87 17.73
CA SER A 208 33.76 16.46 19.01
C SER A 208 35.27 16.57 19.24
N GLY A 209 35.68 17.61 19.95
CA GLY A 209 37.03 17.72 20.53
C GLY A 209 37.33 16.75 21.68
N LYS A 210 36.36 16.02 22.24
CA LYS A 210 36.60 14.99 23.26
C LYS A 210 35.88 13.67 22.94
N ALA A 211 34.56 13.59 22.98
CA ALA A 211 33.85 12.33 22.71
C ALA A 211 32.63 12.54 21.80
N ALA A 212 32.36 11.58 20.92
CA ALA A 212 31.24 11.63 20.00
C ALA A 212 30.44 10.33 19.97
N VAL A 213 29.12 10.44 19.91
CA VAL A 213 28.20 9.31 19.72
C VAL A 213 27.19 9.65 18.62
N SER A 214 27.03 8.75 17.66
CA SER A 214 26.01 8.85 16.61
C SER A 214 25.16 7.60 16.55
N LEU A 215 23.83 7.76 16.56
CA LEU A 215 22.89 6.67 16.28
C LEU A 215 22.04 7.02 15.06
N ALA A 216 21.99 6.12 14.08
CA ALA A 216 21.11 6.27 12.93
C ALA A 216 20.25 5.01 12.69
N GLY A 217 18.95 5.20 12.55
CA GLY A 217 17.98 4.13 12.31
C GLY A 217 17.10 4.42 11.10
N ALA A 218 16.89 3.43 10.25
CA ALA A 218 15.95 3.51 9.14
C ALA A 218 15.11 2.26 9.07
N VAL A 219 13.78 2.43 9.10
CA VAL A 219 12.84 1.31 9.12
C VAL A 219 11.76 1.52 8.06
N THR A 220 11.58 0.54 7.19
CA THR A 220 10.39 0.42 6.33
C THR A 220 9.61 -0.83 6.72
N ILE A 221 8.29 -0.68 6.89
CA ILE A 221 7.36 -1.78 7.14
C ILE A 221 6.23 -1.62 6.13
N ASN A 222 5.99 -2.67 5.35
CA ASN A 222 5.01 -2.65 4.28
C ASN A 222 4.18 -3.94 4.30
N ASP A 223 2.88 -3.80 4.51
CA ASP A 223 1.99 -4.93 4.69
C ASP A 223 0.88 -4.88 3.61
N LEU A 224 0.71 -5.97 2.86
CA LEU A 224 -0.41 -6.19 1.95
C LEU A 224 -1.20 -7.41 2.45
N GLU A 225 -2.25 -7.18 3.23
CA GLU A 225 -2.97 -8.23 3.96
C GLU A 225 -4.48 -8.12 3.74
N GLY A 226 -5.23 -9.19 4.05
CA GLY A 226 -6.70 -9.13 4.03
C GLY A 226 -7.31 -8.85 2.65
N LEU A 227 -6.55 -9.09 1.57
CA LEU A 227 -7.00 -8.85 0.20
C LEU A 227 -7.97 -9.94 -0.24
N ARG A 228 -9.15 -9.55 -0.75
CA ARG A 228 -10.10 -10.48 -1.39
C ARG A 228 -10.46 -9.99 -2.78
N ILE A 229 -10.07 -10.74 -3.80
CA ILE A 229 -10.42 -10.48 -5.19
C ILE A 229 -11.30 -11.64 -5.66
N GLU A 230 -12.55 -11.34 -6.00
CA GLU A 230 -13.54 -12.38 -6.31
C GLU A 230 -14.38 -12.04 -7.53
N GLY A 231 -14.38 -12.95 -8.50
CA GLY A 231 -15.41 -13.03 -9.54
C GLY A 231 -16.32 -14.22 -9.26
N SER A 232 -17.62 -14.02 -9.08
CA SER A 232 -18.49 -15.15 -8.75
C SER A 232 -19.91 -15.09 -9.32
N ILE A 233 -20.48 -16.28 -9.54
CA ILE A 233 -21.89 -16.48 -9.86
C ILE A 233 -22.46 -17.47 -8.84
N THR A 234 -23.42 -17.03 -8.02
CA THR A 234 -23.99 -17.81 -6.93
C THR A 234 -25.52 -17.83 -6.97
N GLY A 235 -26.13 -18.99 -6.76
CA GLY A 235 -27.60 -19.12 -6.65
C GLY A 235 -28.37 -18.68 -7.90
N SER A 236 -27.74 -18.68 -9.08
CA SER A 236 -28.24 -17.98 -10.27
C SER A 236 -28.52 -18.92 -11.44
N THR A 237 -29.39 -18.47 -12.35
CA THR A 237 -29.64 -19.13 -13.64
C THR A 237 -29.15 -18.21 -14.75
N VAL A 238 -28.12 -18.63 -15.48
CA VAL A 238 -27.49 -17.84 -16.53
C VAL A 238 -27.57 -18.62 -17.85
N THR A 239 -28.24 -18.04 -18.82
CA THR A 239 -28.31 -18.55 -20.19
C THR A 239 -27.65 -17.55 -21.12
N THR A 240 -26.61 -17.99 -21.85
CA THR A 240 -25.95 -17.16 -22.85
C THR A 240 -25.87 -17.81 -24.23
N VAL A 241 -25.79 -16.97 -25.26
CA VAL A 241 -25.53 -17.44 -26.62
C VAL A 241 -24.03 -17.72 -26.76
N LYS A 242 -23.19 -16.74 -26.42
CA LYS A 242 -21.73 -16.79 -26.49
C LYS A 242 -21.13 -17.05 -25.10
N ALA A 243 -19.84 -16.73 -24.94
CA ALA A 243 -19.05 -17.11 -23.78
C ALA A 243 -19.54 -16.50 -22.45
N VAL A 244 -19.28 -17.24 -21.39
CA VAL A 244 -19.34 -16.78 -20.00
C VAL A 244 -17.91 -16.74 -19.47
N GLN A 245 -17.47 -15.59 -18.98
CA GLN A 245 -16.16 -15.42 -18.35
C GLN A 245 -16.34 -14.97 -16.92
N VAL A 246 -15.78 -15.72 -15.98
CA VAL A 246 -15.70 -15.35 -14.57
C VAL A 246 -14.22 -15.30 -14.21
N SER A 247 -13.72 -14.12 -13.86
CA SER A 247 -12.29 -13.95 -13.57
C SER A 247 -11.99 -13.09 -12.36
N ALA A 248 -10.91 -13.42 -11.67
CA ALA A 248 -10.33 -12.65 -10.59
C ALA A 248 -8.82 -12.53 -10.84
N ASP A 249 -8.34 -11.30 -11.00
CA ASP A 249 -6.92 -11.02 -11.24
C ASP A 249 -6.37 -10.16 -10.10
N ASN A 250 -5.28 -10.61 -9.48
CA ASN A 250 -4.56 -9.87 -8.44
C ASN A 250 -3.10 -9.65 -8.83
N ARG A 251 -2.64 -8.40 -8.70
CA ARG A 251 -1.24 -8.01 -8.80
C ARG A 251 -0.84 -7.21 -7.57
N SER A 252 0.05 -7.77 -6.77
CA SER A 252 0.56 -7.13 -5.55
C SER A 252 2.06 -6.90 -5.68
N GLU A 253 2.52 -5.67 -5.45
CA GLU A 253 3.95 -5.31 -5.53
C GLU A 253 4.38 -4.46 -4.34
N ILE A 254 5.48 -4.85 -3.70
CA ILE A 254 6.16 -4.04 -2.68
C ILE A 254 7.58 -3.74 -3.14
N ASN A 255 7.94 -2.45 -3.15
CA ASN A 255 9.28 -1.95 -3.35
C ASN A 255 9.72 -1.17 -2.11
N SER A 256 10.75 -1.65 -1.41
CA SER A 256 11.10 -1.15 -0.07
C SER A 256 12.60 -0.94 0.08
N MET A 257 12.97 0.24 0.59
CA MET A 257 14.36 0.62 0.78
C MET A 257 14.58 1.25 2.16
N ALA A 258 15.44 0.65 2.98
CA ALA A 258 15.90 1.22 4.23
C ALA A 258 17.41 1.49 4.18
N GLY A 259 17.83 2.71 4.49
CA GLY A 259 19.22 3.14 4.41
C GLY A 259 19.63 3.98 5.61
N GLN A 260 20.76 3.69 6.25
CA GLN A 260 21.27 4.61 7.28
C GLN A 260 22.79 4.82 7.26
N VAL A 261 23.21 6.01 7.72
CA VAL A 261 24.62 6.37 7.90
C VAL A 261 24.84 6.96 9.30
N ALA A 262 25.73 6.36 10.08
CA ALA A 262 26.16 6.85 11.40
C ALA A 262 27.65 7.21 11.41
N VAL A 263 28.01 8.43 11.78
CA VAL A 263 29.41 8.90 11.85
C VAL A 263 29.71 9.54 13.21
N ALA A 264 30.73 9.05 13.92
CA ALA A 264 31.15 9.59 15.22
C ALA A 264 32.66 9.82 15.33
N ILE A 265 33.09 11.08 15.41
CA ILE A 265 34.51 11.47 15.48
C ILE A 265 34.77 12.21 16.79
N GLY A 266 35.63 11.66 17.66
CA GLY A 266 36.02 12.28 18.93
C GLY A 266 37.48 11.97 19.30
N SER A 267 38.22 12.97 19.81
CA SER A 267 39.66 12.83 20.10
C SER A 267 40.00 11.84 21.23
N LYS A 268 39.03 11.56 22.11
CA LYS A 268 39.11 10.60 23.21
C LYS A 268 38.18 9.40 23.02
N GLY A 269 37.49 9.31 21.88
CA GLY A 269 36.61 8.20 21.53
C GLY A 269 35.43 8.62 20.65
N GLY A 270 35.09 7.75 19.69
CA GLY A 270 33.88 7.85 18.87
C GLY A 270 33.09 6.55 18.92
N GLY A 271 31.77 6.64 19.07
CA GLY A 271 30.85 5.50 19.01
C GLY A 271 29.79 5.70 17.92
N ALA A 272 29.76 4.85 16.90
CA ALA A 272 28.73 4.87 15.87
C ALA A 272 27.94 3.56 15.89
N LEU A 273 26.62 3.66 16.01
CA LEU A 273 25.72 2.52 15.88
C LEU A 273 24.63 2.88 14.88
N GLY A 274 24.22 1.92 14.08
CA GLY A 274 23.03 2.11 13.28
C GLY A 274 22.46 0.82 12.72
N ALA A 275 21.17 0.88 12.41
CA ALA A 275 20.40 -0.26 11.93
C ALA A 275 19.47 0.17 10.79
N ALA A 276 19.47 -0.62 9.72
CA ALA A 276 18.51 -0.49 8.63
C ALA A 276 17.68 -1.78 8.54
N VAL A 277 16.36 -1.63 8.59
CA VAL A 277 15.41 -2.74 8.61
C VAL A 277 14.33 -2.50 7.57
N ALA A 278 14.07 -3.49 6.73
CA ALA A 278 12.98 -3.46 5.78
C ALA A 278 12.17 -4.76 5.90
N ILE A 279 10.91 -4.62 6.33
CA ILE A 279 9.96 -5.72 6.53
C ILE A 279 8.86 -5.55 5.49
N ASN A 280 8.55 -6.62 4.77
CA ASN A 280 7.60 -6.60 3.67
C ASN A 280 6.82 -7.90 3.68
N ASP A 281 5.51 -7.80 3.74
CA ASP A 281 4.61 -8.96 3.73
C ASP A 281 3.51 -8.80 2.68
N ILE A 282 3.18 -9.90 2.00
CA ILE A 282 2.06 -10.00 1.06
C ILE A 282 1.27 -11.26 1.42
N GLY A 283 0.27 -11.07 2.27
CA GLY A 283 -0.56 -12.12 2.84
C GLY A 283 0.21 -12.99 3.82
N ASP A 284 -0.27 -13.06 5.05
CA ASP A 284 0.25 -13.98 6.06
C ASP A 284 -0.69 -15.18 6.27
N GLY A 285 -0.35 -16.07 7.21
CA GLY A 285 -1.17 -17.24 7.54
C GLY A 285 -2.51 -16.91 8.22
N THR A 286 -2.69 -15.67 8.70
CA THR A 286 -3.89 -15.19 9.40
C THR A 286 -4.82 -14.47 8.42
N ASP A 287 -4.25 -13.62 7.57
CA ASP A 287 -4.92 -12.72 6.63
C ASP A 287 -4.34 -12.86 5.20
N PRO A 288 -4.58 -14.02 4.55
CA PRO A 288 -4.00 -14.31 3.24
C PRO A 288 -4.65 -13.50 2.12
N VAL A 289 -3.89 -13.31 1.02
CA VAL A 289 -4.43 -12.80 -0.24
C VAL A 289 -5.30 -13.87 -0.90
N GLN A 290 -6.62 -13.65 -0.93
CA GLN A 290 -7.60 -14.58 -1.49
C GLN A 290 -8.02 -14.13 -2.88
N VAL A 291 -7.71 -14.95 -3.89
CA VAL A 291 -8.13 -14.73 -5.28
C VAL A 291 -8.98 -15.90 -5.72
N SER A 292 -10.24 -15.65 -6.07
CA SER A 292 -11.18 -16.72 -6.40
C SER A 292 -12.10 -16.37 -7.57
N ALA A 293 -12.27 -17.34 -8.47
CA ALA A 293 -13.22 -17.29 -9.56
C ALA A 293 -14.06 -18.57 -9.53
N PHE A 294 -15.36 -18.47 -9.25
CA PHE A 294 -16.21 -19.66 -9.08
C PHE A 294 -17.67 -19.46 -9.49
N ILE A 295 -18.31 -20.59 -9.78
CA ILE A 295 -19.75 -20.69 -10.00
C ILE A 295 -20.28 -21.70 -8.98
N SER A 296 -21.22 -21.30 -8.14
CA SER A 296 -21.76 -22.14 -7.06
C SER A 296 -23.28 -22.12 -7.03
N ASN A 297 -23.90 -23.27 -6.75
CA ASN A 297 -25.36 -23.40 -6.64
C ASN A 297 -26.13 -22.75 -7.81
N SER A 298 -25.58 -22.84 -9.02
CA SER A 298 -26.07 -22.10 -10.19
C SER A 298 -26.19 -23.03 -11.40
N THR A 299 -27.09 -22.69 -12.32
CA THR A 299 -27.18 -23.34 -13.64
C THR A 299 -26.69 -22.34 -14.68
N VAL A 300 -25.58 -22.65 -15.34
CA VAL A 300 -24.98 -21.81 -16.38
C VAL A 300 -24.95 -22.58 -17.69
N THR A 301 -25.57 -22.04 -18.72
CA THR A 301 -25.67 -22.64 -20.06
C THR A 301 -25.14 -21.66 -21.09
N SER A 302 -24.13 -22.05 -21.86
CA SER A 302 -23.64 -21.32 -23.04
C SER A 302 -23.91 -22.16 -24.29
N THR A 303 -24.49 -21.53 -25.33
CA THR A 303 -24.95 -22.25 -26.53
C THR A 303 -23.82 -22.47 -27.55
N THR A 304 -22.96 -21.46 -27.76
CA THR A 304 -21.89 -21.48 -28.77
C THR A 304 -20.53 -21.08 -28.22
N GLY A 305 -20.43 -20.66 -26.95
CA GLY A 305 -19.20 -20.19 -26.32
C GLY A 305 -18.71 -21.10 -25.20
N ALA A 306 -17.47 -20.86 -24.76
CA ALA A 306 -16.92 -21.51 -23.59
C ALA A 306 -17.44 -20.86 -22.29
N ILE A 307 -17.36 -21.62 -21.19
CA ILE A 307 -17.52 -21.12 -19.83
C ILE A 307 -16.13 -21.18 -19.21
N ASP A 308 -15.51 -20.01 -19.03
CA ASP A 308 -14.14 -19.89 -18.55
C ASP A 308 -14.12 -19.29 -17.13
N LEU A 309 -13.40 -19.96 -16.24
CA LEU A 309 -13.13 -19.51 -14.88
C LEU A 309 -11.62 -19.35 -14.72
N LEU A 310 -11.17 -18.16 -14.33
CA LEU A 310 -9.75 -17.88 -14.15
C LEU A 310 -9.49 -17.05 -12.89
N ALA A 311 -8.70 -17.59 -11.98
CA ALA A 311 -8.15 -16.85 -10.85
C ALA A 311 -6.63 -16.76 -11.02
N THR A 312 -6.10 -15.55 -11.13
CA THR A 312 -4.66 -15.30 -11.31
C THR A 312 -4.17 -14.42 -10.16
N SER A 313 -3.11 -14.86 -9.47
CA SER A 313 -2.42 -14.04 -8.47
C SER A 313 -0.94 -13.93 -8.81
N SER A 314 -0.40 -12.71 -8.72
CA SER A 314 1.02 -12.43 -8.86
C SER A 314 1.44 -11.49 -7.74
N ALA A 315 2.45 -11.92 -6.97
CA ALA A 315 3.04 -11.15 -5.90
C ALA A 315 4.54 -10.93 -6.18
N LYS A 316 5.02 -9.72 -5.91
CA LYS A 316 6.44 -9.37 -6.08
C LYS A 316 6.91 -8.49 -4.93
N ILE A 317 8.00 -8.90 -4.29
CA ILE A 317 8.68 -8.11 -3.27
C ILE A 317 10.08 -7.78 -3.78
N TRP A 318 10.45 -6.51 -3.71
CA TRP A 318 11.81 -6.04 -3.91
C TRP A 318 12.24 -5.20 -2.72
N THR A 319 13.34 -5.60 -2.08
CA THR A 319 13.74 -5.04 -0.80
C THR A 319 15.24 -4.81 -0.75
N ILE A 320 15.64 -3.64 -0.26
CA ILE A 320 17.02 -3.32 0.09
C ILE A 320 17.07 -2.77 1.52
N SER A 321 17.97 -3.31 2.34
CA SER A 321 18.37 -2.70 3.61
C SER A 321 19.90 -2.58 3.67
N ALA A 322 20.40 -1.36 3.90
CA ALA A 322 21.83 -1.09 3.93
C ALA A 322 22.19 -0.03 4.99
N GLY A 323 23.35 -0.21 5.62
CA GLY A 323 23.85 0.68 6.66
C GLY A 323 25.35 0.87 6.57
N VAL A 324 25.81 2.08 6.90
CA VAL A 324 27.23 2.44 7.01
C VAL A 324 27.47 3.08 8.38
N GLN A 325 28.52 2.65 9.07
CA GLN A 325 28.94 3.21 10.34
C GLN A 325 30.44 3.51 10.31
N ALA A 326 30.84 4.69 10.78
CA ALA A 326 32.24 5.08 10.88
C ALA A 326 32.49 5.77 12.23
N ALA A 327 33.50 5.32 12.97
CA ALA A 327 33.84 5.91 14.26
C ALA A 327 35.35 5.95 14.52
N GLY A 328 35.82 6.96 15.27
CA GLY A 328 37.19 7.03 15.80
C GLY A 328 37.47 6.05 16.96
N GLY A 329 36.49 5.22 17.32
CA GLY A 329 36.55 4.19 18.35
C GLY A 329 35.80 2.93 17.93
N ALA A 330 34.60 2.69 18.49
CA ALA A 330 33.78 1.50 18.18
C ALA A 330 32.68 1.81 17.15
N ALA A 331 32.54 0.95 16.14
CA ALA A 331 31.45 0.99 15.18
C ALA A 331 30.76 -0.39 15.12
N LEU A 332 29.44 -0.41 15.29
CA LEU A 332 28.62 -1.62 15.22
C LEU A 332 27.47 -1.41 14.24
N GLY A 333 27.17 -2.41 13.41
CA GLY A 333 26.13 -2.33 12.41
C GLY A 333 25.45 -3.67 12.18
N ASP A 334 24.13 -3.68 12.29
CA ASP A 334 23.28 -4.83 12.00
C ASP A 334 22.41 -4.55 10.77
N ARG A 335 22.16 -5.60 9.99
CA ARG A 335 21.27 -5.60 8.83
C ARG A 335 20.29 -6.75 8.97
N TRP A 336 19.00 -6.46 8.88
CA TRP A 336 17.95 -7.47 8.89
C TRP A 336 16.96 -7.18 7.76
N GLY A 337 16.78 -8.18 6.90
CA GLY A 337 15.77 -8.18 5.83
C GLY A 337 15.18 -9.57 5.76
N TYR A 338 13.89 -9.68 6.09
CA TYR A 338 13.13 -10.91 5.88
C TYR A 338 12.34 -10.76 4.57
N PRO A 339 12.64 -11.56 3.54
CA PRO A 339 11.61 -11.97 2.60
C PRO A 339 10.83 -13.10 3.26
N SER A 340 9.60 -12.87 3.75
CA SER A 340 8.71 -13.99 4.05
C SER A 340 8.33 -14.65 2.73
N SER A 341 8.67 -15.94 2.62
CA SER A 341 8.45 -16.76 1.44
C SER A 341 7.00 -17.23 1.35
N LEU A 342 6.46 -17.15 0.14
CA LEU A 342 5.29 -17.85 -0.37
C LEU A 342 5.15 -19.27 0.20
N ASN A 343 3.98 -19.58 0.74
CA ASN A 343 3.35 -20.90 0.68
C ASN A 343 1.99 -20.76 0.01
#